data_AF-A0A0Q4BAT5-F1
#
_entry.id   AF-A0A0Q4BAT5-F1
#
_cell.length_a   1.000
_cell.length_b   1.000
_cell.length_c   1.000
_cell.angle_alpha   90.00
_cell.angle_beta   90.00
_cell.angle_gamma   90.00
#
_symmetry.space_group_name_H-M   'P 1'
#
loop_
_entity.id
_entity.type
_entity.pdbx_description
1 polymer ?
#
loop_
_entity_poly.entity_id
_entity_poly.type
_entity_poly.pdbx_seq_one_letter_code
_entity_poly.pdbx_strand_id
1 'polypeptide(L)'
;MYQYPAIFGDINHLSVYSNGVETVLNQMVDIIRGQSKTPLQPLKNNLICHVKANGDSYDLAIEATMYTEPKSNYLLVTDCPIQNIIVKPQCSMYESTIITVKRNGVDIKAFWIMVEYATVPNFPFRINVSHKEKKQFVFSLYHQISEEDFEPITLTT
;
A
#
# COMPACT_ATOMS: atom_id res chain seq x y z
N MET A 1 3.31 23.53 -23.76
CA MET A 1 3.84 23.40 -22.38
C MET A 1 3.83 21.91 -22.06
N TYR A 2 5.00 21.26 -22.02
CA TYR A 2 5.09 19.82 -21.76
C TYR A 2 4.84 19.59 -20.27
N GLN A 3 3.74 18.92 -19.93
CA GLN A 3 3.41 18.58 -18.55
C GLN A 3 4.04 17.22 -18.25
N TYR A 4 5.10 17.20 -17.45
CA TYR A 4 5.70 15.97 -16.98
C TYR A 4 4.70 15.21 -16.08
N PRO A 5 4.56 13.88 -16.23
CA PRO A 5 3.75 13.08 -15.32
C PRO A 5 4.20 13.31 -13.87
N ALA A 6 3.25 13.49 -12.94
CA ALA A 6 3.54 13.87 -11.56
C ALA A 6 4.54 12.93 -10.85
N ILE A 7 4.52 11.63 -11.19
CA ILE A 7 5.46 10.59 -10.72
C ILE A 7 6.92 10.99 -10.90
N PHE A 8 7.21 11.63 -12.02
CA PHE A 8 8.56 12.04 -12.34
C PHE A 8 9.00 13.12 -11.33
N GLY A 9 8.15 14.05 -10.90
CA GLY A 9 8.50 15.03 -9.86
C GLY A 9 8.91 14.40 -8.51
N ASP A 10 8.34 13.22 -8.23
CA ASP A 10 8.71 12.24 -7.18
C ASP A 10 10.19 11.79 -7.19
N ILE A 11 10.73 11.67 -8.40
CA ILE A 11 12.04 11.10 -8.69
C ILE A 11 13.01 12.28 -8.85
N ASN A 12 14.17 12.20 -8.20
CA ASN A 12 15.15 13.28 -8.26
C ASN A 12 15.56 13.54 -9.71
N HIS A 13 15.00 14.58 -10.33
CA HIS A 13 15.25 14.90 -11.72
C HIS A 13 16.56 15.64 -11.88
N LEU A 14 17.40 15.08 -12.73
CA LEU A 14 18.57 15.76 -13.23
C LEU A 14 18.12 16.79 -14.28
N SER A 15 17.71 17.95 -13.82
CA SER A 15 17.30 19.04 -14.71
C SER A 15 18.52 19.80 -15.23
N VAL A 16 19.07 19.32 -16.34
CA VAL A 16 20.23 19.94 -17.03
C VAL A 16 19.92 21.36 -17.48
N TYR A 17 18.68 21.60 -17.88
CA TYR A 17 18.24 22.89 -18.44
C TYR A 17 18.01 23.98 -17.39
N SER A 18 17.63 23.63 -16.15
CA SER A 18 17.42 24.61 -15.09
C SER A 18 18.64 24.80 -14.19
N ASN A 19 19.45 23.75 -13.99
CA ASN A 19 20.50 23.75 -12.98
C ASN A 19 21.92 23.81 -13.59
N GLY A 20 22.04 23.72 -14.91
CA GLY A 20 23.33 23.66 -15.60
C GLY A 20 23.97 22.26 -15.57
N VAL A 21 24.75 21.95 -16.61
CA VAL A 21 25.36 20.63 -16.83
C VAL A 21 26.28 20.23 -15.67
N GLU A 22 27.03 21.18 -15.11
CA GLU A 22 28.00 20.94 -14.03
C GLU A 22 27.33 20.51 -12.72
N THR A 23 26.21 21.14 -12.35
CA THR A 23 25.44 20.79 -11.15
C THR A 23 24.80 19.42 -11.27
N VAL A 24 24.29 19.07 -12.46
CA VAL A 24 23.74 17.74 -12.73
C VAL A 24 24.82 16.65 -12.68
N LEU A 25 26.01 16.90 -13.23
CA LEU A 25 27.14 15.96 -13.15
C LEU A 25 27.58 15.74 -11.71
N ASN A 26 27.63 16.79 -10.90
CA ASN A 26 27.94 16.67 -9.48
C ASN A 26 26.85 15.88 -8.72
N GLN A 27 25.57 16.11 -9.02
CA GLN A 27 24.48 15.29 -8.46
C GLN A 27 24.59 13.82 -8.87
N MET A 28 24.95 13.52 -10.12
CA MET A 28 25.21 12.14 -10.57
C MET A 28 26.38 11.51 -9.80
N VAL A 29 27.50 12.24 -9.64
CA VAL A 29 28.68 11.77 -8.91
C VAL A 29 28.36 11.55 -7.43
N ASP A 30 27.59 12.44 -6.81
CA ASP A 30 27.15 12.33 -5.42
C ASP A 30 26.21 11.12 -5.21
N ILE A 31 25.34 10.82 -6.18
CA ILE A 31 24.51 9.61 -6.17
C ILE A 31 25.39 8.36 -6.29
N ILE A 32 26.33 8.32 -7.24
CA ILE A 32 27.24 7.18 -7.45
C ILE A 32 28.12 6.92 -6.21
N ARG A 33 28.52 7.98 -5.50
CA ARG A 33 29.35 7.90 -4.29
C ARG A 33 28.56 7.69 -3.00
N GLY A 34 27.22 7.62 -3.07
CA GLY A 34 26.36 7.50 -1.88
C GLY A 34 26.39 8.73 -0.97
N GLN A 35 26.80 9.90 -1.50
CA GLN A 35 26.97 11.16 -0.76
C GLN A 35 25.90 12.20 -1.11
N SER A 36 24.83 11.81 -1.81
CA SER A 36 23.71 12.70 -2.16
C SER A 36 23.16 13.39 -0.90
N LYS A 37 23.32 14.71 -0.84
CA LYS A 37 22.74 15.58 0.19
C LYS A 37 21.24 15.83 -0.03
N THR A 38 20.70 15.40 -1.17
CA THR A 38 19.27 15.43 -1.43
C THR A 38 18.69 14.14 -0.88
N PRO A 39 17.86 14.17 0.18
CA PRO A 39 17.18 12.97 0.62
C PRO A 39 16.35 12.47 -0.56
N LEU A 40 16.55 11.21 -0.94
CA LEU A 40 15.54 10.51 -1.74
C LEU A 40 14.24 10.71 -0.99
N GLN A 41 13.29 11.44 -1.55
CA GLN A 41 11.97 11.46 -0.94
C GLN A 41 11.53 10.01 -0.92
N PRO A 42 11.17 9.45 0.25
CA PRO A 42 10.62 8.11 0.29
C PRO A 42 9.44 8.12 -0.68
N LEU A 43 9.40 7.15 -1.61
CA LEU A 43 8.24 6.94 -2.45
C LEU A 43 7.03 6.94 -1.54
N LYS A 44 6.11 7.89 -1.76
CA LYS A 44 4.87 7.94 -1.00
C LYS A 44 4.17 6.60 -1.16
N ASN A 45 3.49 6.15 -0.09
CA ASN A 45 2.69 4.94 -0.16
C ASN A 45 1.70 5.07 -1.33
N ASN A 46 1.90 4.25 -2.35
CA ASN A 46 1.12 4.30 -3.58
C ASN A 46 -0.25 3.67 -3.41
N LEU A 47 -0.51 3.02 -2.28
CA LEU A 47 -1.81 2.45 -1.97
C LEU A 47 -2.59 3.32 -0.98
N ILE A 48 -3.87 3.48 -1.29
CA ILE A 48 -4.87 4.02 -0.39
C ILE A 48 -6.05 3.05 -0.27
N CYS A 49 -6.66 3.00 0.91
CA CYS A 49 -7.88 2.24 1.12
C CYS A 49 -9.03 3.19 1.44
N HIS A 50 -10.04 3.21 0.59
CA HIS A 50 -11.29 3.91 0.85
C HIS A 50 -12.21 3.00 1.67
N VAL A 51 -12.65 3.47 2.84
CA VAL A 51 -13.46 2.73 3.80
C VAL A 51 -14.85 3.31 3.83
N LYS A 52 -15.84 2.53 3.38
CA LYS A 52 -17.25 2.90 3.50
C LYS A 52 -17.94 2.00 4.53
N ALA A 53 -18.39 2.59 5.63
CA ALA A 53 -19.21 1.89 6.61
C ALA A 53 -20.65 1.72 6.09
N ASN A 54 -21.15 0.48 6.09
CA ASN A 54 -22.51 0.12 5.72
C ASN A 54 -23.14 -0.68 6.87
N GLY A 55 -23.67 0.03 7.86
CA GLY A 55 -24.19 -0.57 9.09
C GLY A 55 -23.08 -1.28 9.85
N ASP A 56 -23.17 -2.62 9.93
CA ASP A 56 -22.24 -3.48 10.68
C ASP A 56 -21.14 -4.11 9.81
N SER A 57 -20.95 -3.56 8.61
CA SER A 57 -19.94 -3.99 7.64
C SER A 57 -19.16 -2.82 7.08
N TYR A 58 -17.95 -3.09 6.61
CA TYR A 58 -17.09 -2.14 5.95
C TYR A 58 -16.82 -2.63 4.52
N ASP A 59 -17.10 -1.77 3.55
CA ASP A 59 -16.62 -1.93 2.19
C ASP A 59 -15.27 -1.23 2.05
N LEU A 60 -14.23 -2.02 1.81
CA LEU A 60 -12.87 -1.56 1.60
C LEU A 60 -12.58 -1.55 0.11
N ALA A 61 -12.08 -0.43 -0.42
CA ALA A 61 -11.60 -0.32 -1.79
C ALA A 61 -10.13 0.10 -1.77
N ILE A 62 -9.24 -0.84 -2.05
CA ILE A 62 -7.80 -0.67 -2.08
C ILE A 62 -7.41 -0.25 -3.49
N GLU A 63 -6.90 0.97 -3.63
CA GLU A 63 -6.58 1.58 -4.92
C GLU A 63 -5.11 1.99 -4.97
N ALA A 64 -4.48 1.74 -6.10
CA ALA A 64 -3.20 2.33 -6.40
C ALA A 64 -3.39 3.75 -6.93
N THR A 65 -2.65 4.71 -6.38
CA THR A 65 -2.88 6.14 -6.62
C THR A 65 -2.13 6.63 -7.86
N MET A 66 -0.93 6.11 -8.12
CA MET A 66 -0.05 6.61 -9.17
C MET A 66 0.47 5.51 -10.10
N TYR A 67 0.91 4.37 -9.55
CA TYR A 67 1.53 3.30 -10.33
C TYR A 67 0.96 1.92 -9.99
N THR A 68 1.21 0.94 -10.85
CA THR A 68 0.76 -0.44 -10.64
C THR A 68 1.50 -1.10 -9.49
N GLU A 69 0.78 -1.71 -8.55
CA GLU A 69 1.35 -2.64 -7.57
C GLU A 69 1.33 -4.07 -8.12
N PRO A 70 2.48 -4.64 -8.50
CA PRO A 70 2.53 -5.93 -9.18
C PRO A 70 2.18 -7.11 -8.25
N LYS A 71 2.39 -6.98 -6.94
CA LYS A 71 2.09 -8.03 -5.94
C LYS A 71 0.95 -7.58 -5.03
N SER A 72 -0.28 -7.94 -5.37
CA SER A 72 -1.45 -7.56 -4.58
C SER A 72 -1.69 -8.49 -3.40
N ASN A 73 -0.78 -8.41 -2.41
CA ASN A 73 -0.85 -9.16 -1.17
C ASN A 73 -1.13 -8.22 0.00
N TYR A 74 -2.18 -8.52 0.76
CA TYR A 74 -2.71 -7.67 1.81
C TYR A 74 -2.85 -8.41 3.12
N LEU A 75 -2.66 -7.70 4.22
CA LEU A 75 -3.03 -8.17 5.55
C LEU A 75 -4.09 -7.28 6.15
N LEU A 76 -5.17 -7.91 6.62
CA LEU A 76 -6.15 -7.29 7.49
C LEU A 76 -5.90 -7.74 8.93
N VAL A 77 -5.57 -6.77 9.79
CA VAL A 77 -5.37 -6.95 11.22
C VAL A 77 -6.55 -6.33 11.96
N THR A 78 -7.10 -7.02 12.96
CA THR A 78 -8.25 -6.53 13.74
C THR A 78 -7.95 -6.52 15.23
N ASP A 79 -8.66 -5.69 15.98
CA ASP A 79 -8.59 -5.64 17.45
C ASP A 79 -9.39 -6.76 18.14
N CYS A 80 -10.33 -7.38 17.42
CA CYS A 80 -11.13 -8.49 17.91
C CYS A 80 -10.58 -9.86 17.47
N PRO A 81 -11.02 -10.98 18.08
CA PRO A 81 -10.59 -12.31 17.69
C PRO A 81 -10.87 -12.60 16.21
N ILE A 82 -9.83 -13.01 15.48
CA ILE A 82 -9.88 -13.21 14.02
C ILE A 82 -11.02 -14.14 13.56
N GLN A 83 -11.36 -15.14 14.38
CA GLN A 83 -12.47 -16.06 14.09
C GLN A 83 -13.86 -15.39 14.08
N ASN A 84 -14.00 -14.18 14.62
CA ASN A 84 -15.25 -13.44 14.63
C ASN A 84 -15.42 -12.54 13.41
N ILE A 85 -14.39 -12.41 12.59
CA ILE A 85 -14.40 -11.56 11.41
C ILE A 85 -14.69 -12.41 10.17
N ILE A 86 -15.50 -11.86 9.28
CA ILE A 86 -15.80 -12.39 7.96
C ILE A 86 -15.17 -11.45 6.94
N VAL A 87 -14.31 -11.98 6.07
CA VAL A 87 -13.67 -11.26 4.98
C VAL A 87 -14.18 -11.83 3.65
N LYS A 88 -14.69 -10.98 2.77
CA LYS A 88 -15.23 -11.35 1.46
C LYS A 88 -14.63 -10.48 0.37
N PRO A 89 -13.52 -10.92 -0.27
CA PRO A 89 -13.02 -10.30 -1.49
C PRO A 89 -14.09 -10.31 -2.59
N GLN A 90 -14.25 -9.20 -3.30
CA GLN A 90 -15.19 -9.07 -4.43
C GLN A 90 -14.51 -9.43 -5.76
N CYS A 91 -13.85 -10.58 -5.80
CA CYS A 91 -13.23 -11.11 -7.01
C CYS A 91 -13.32 -12.65 -7.00
N SER A 92 -13.26 -13.27 -8.18
CA SER A 92 -13.34 -14.72 -8.32
C SER A 92 -12.01 -15.43 -8.09
N MET A 93 -10.89 -14.74 -8.27
CA MET A 93 -9.54 -15.31 -8.19
C MET A 93 -8.78 -14.63 -7.06
N TYR A 94 -8.80 -15.27 -5.89
CA TYR A 94 -8.06 -14.84 -4.71
C TYR A 94 -7.67 -16.05 -3.86
N GLU A 95 -6.58 -15.90 -3.13
CA GLU A 95 -6.22 -16.77 -2.03
C GLU A 95 -6.42 -16.02 -0.71
N SER A 96 -6.95 -16.68 0.30
CA SER A 96 -7.04 -16.09 1.63
C SER A 96 -6.83 -17.12 2.72
N THR A 97 -6.02 -16.77 3.72
CA THR A 97 -5.81 -17.62 4.89
C THR A 97 -5.55 -16.77 6.13
N ILE A 98 -5.61 -17.39 7.31
CA ILE A 98 -5.23 -16.74 8.56
C ILE A 98 -3.77 -17.07 8.84
N ILE A 99 -2.93 -16.04 8.93
CA ILE A 99 -1.51 -16.19 9.29
C ILE A 99 -1.22 -15.52 10.63
N THR A 100 -0.09 -15.87 11.22
CA THR A 100 0.47 -15.16 12.37
C THR A 100 1.65 -14.34 11.89
N VAL A 101 1.60 -13.02 12.10
CA VAL A 101 2.70 -12.11 11.82
C VAL A 101 3.28 -11.57 13.12
N LYS A 102 4.60 -11.44 13.19
CA LYS A 102 5.28 -10.88 14.36
C LYS A 102 5.43 -9.39 14.17
N ARG A 103 4.87 -8.60 15.07
CA ARG A 103 4.98 -7.13 15.03
C ARG A 103 5.36 -6.59 16.38
N ASN A 104 6.45 -5.83 16.44
CA ASN A 104 7.01 -5.30 17.68
C ASN A 104 7.23 -6.38 18.76
N GLY A 105 7.59 -7.60 18.33
CA GLY A 105 7.79 -8.75 19.22
C GLY A 105 6.52 -9.48 19.65
N VAL A 106 5.33 -9.03 19.23
CA VAL A 106 4.04 -9.65 19.55
C VAL A 106 3.50 -10.41 18.33
N ASP A 107 3.02 -11.63 18.56
CA ASP A 107 2.36 -12.44 17.55
C ASP A 107 0.92 -11.95 17.36
N ILE A 108 0.59 -11.54 16.13
CA ILE A 108 -0.73 -11.03 15.76
C ILE A 108 -1.31 -11.92 14.67
N LYS A 109 -2.55 -12.36 14.85
CA LYS A 109 -3.29 -13.08 13.80
C LYS A 109 -3.90 -12.08 12.82
N ALA A 110 -3.76 -12.37 11.53
CA ALA A 110 -4.25 -11.52 10.45
C ALA A 110 -4.86 -12.37 9.33
N PHE A 111 -5.80 -11.79 8.59
CA PHE A 111 -6.22 -12.35 7.30
C PHE A 111 -5.21 -11.92 6.25
N TRP A 112 -4.49 -12.88 5.70
CA TRP A 112 -3.72 -12.68 4.48
C TRP A 112 -4.62 -12.91 3.27
N ILE A 113 -4.56 -11.98 2.33
CA ILE A 113 -5.40 -11.96 1.14
C ILE A 113 -4.50 -11.65 -0.05
N MET A 114 -4.44 -12.54 -1.01
CA MET A 114 -3.69 -12.39 -2.24
C MET A 114 -4.65 -12.43 -3.42
N VAL A 115 -4.45 -11.54 -4.38
CA VAL A 115 -5.12 -11.61 -5.68
C VAL A 115 -4.08 -11.73 -6.79
N GLU A 116 -4.38 -12.55 -7.80
CA GLU A 116 -3.43 -12.89 -8.87
C GLU A 116 -3.19 -11.74 -9.88
N TYR A 117 -3.93 -10.63 -9.76
CA TYR A 117 -3.77 -9.47 -10.61
C TYR A 117 -3.13 -8.30 -9.87
N ALA A 118 -2.44 -7.46 -10.62
CA ALA A 118 -1.84 -6.24 -10.11
C ALA A 118 -2.91 -5.21 -9.73
N THR A 119 -2.69 -4.47 -8.64
CA THR A 119 -3.57 -3.37 -8.26
C THR A 119 -3.15 -2.13 -9.03
N VAL A 120 -4.05 -1.62 -9.86
CA VAL A 120 -3.78 -0.52 -10.80
C VAL A 120 -4.68 0.67 -10.50
N PRO A 121 -4.26 1.90 -10.89
CA PRO A 121 -5.11 3.08 -10.72
C PRO A 121 -6.48 2.94 -11.38
N ASN A 122 -7.52 3.45 -10.72
CA ASN A 122 -8.93 3.36 -11.12
C ASN A 122 -9.54 1.94 -11.15
N PHE A 123 -8.80 0.91 -10.74
CA PHE A 123 -9.29 -0.46 -10.65
C PHE A 123 -9.07 -1.01 -9.23
N PRO A 124 -9.86 -0.56 -8.25
CA PRO A 124 -9.64 -0.92 -6.85
C PRO A 124 -9.93 -2.39 -6.59
N PHE A 125 -9.08 -3.03 -5.78
CA PHE A 125 -9.41 -4.30 -5.17
C PHE A 125 -10.40 -4.09 -4.02
N ARG A 126 -11.56 -4.74 -4.09
CA ARG A 126 -12.65 -4.52 -3.12
C ARG A 126 -12.83 -5.71 -2.19
N ILE A 127 -13.03 -5.41 -0.90
CA ILE A 127 -13.24 -6.40 0.16
C ILE A 127 -14.40 -5.92 1.03
N ASN A 128 -15.39 -6.79 1.26
CA ASN A 128 -16.37 -6.55 2.32
C ASN A 128 -15.92 -7.27 3.59
N VAL A 129 -15.87 -6.52 4.70
CA VAL A 129 -15.46 -7.04 6.01
C VAL A 129 -16.57 -6.80 7.02
N SER A 130 -16.89 -7.80 7.83
CA SER A 130 -17.93 -7.68 8.85
C SER A 130 -17.62 -8.56 10.06
N HIS A 131 -18.23 -8.24 11.21
CA HIS A 131 -18.20 -9.11 12.37
C HIS A 131 -19.38 -10.09 12.33
N LYS A 132 -19.17 -11.36 12.68
CA LYS A 132 -20.21 -12.42 12.70
C LYS A 132 -21.43 -12.03 13.53
N GLU A 133 -21.19 -11.34 14.64
CA GLU A 133 -22.23 -10.84 15.56
C GLU A 133 -22.67 -9.40 15.27
N LYS A 134 -22.32 -8.84 14.10
CA LYS A 134 -22.71 -7.47 13.71
C LYS A 134 -22.26 -6.38 14.68
N LYS A 135 -21.04 -6.51 15.20
CA LYS A 135 -20.40 -5.53 16.09
C LYS A 135 -19.43 -4.66 15.29
N GLN A 136 -19.28 -3.42 15.71
CA GLN A 136 -18.20 -2.55 15.26
C GLN A 136 -16.86 -3.07 15.80
N PHE A 137 -15.81 -2.92 15.01
CA PHE A 137 -14.44 -3.32 15.35
C PHE A 137 -13.45 -2.39 14.64
N VAL A 138 -12.23 -2.32 15.16
CA VAL A 138 -11.13 -1.55 14.57
C VAL A 138 -10.24 -2.49 13.77
N PHE A 139 -9.77 -2.01 12.63
CA PHE A 139 -8.85 -2.75 11.80
C PHE A 139 -7.75 -1.87 11.25
N SER A 140 -6.69 -2.51 10.78
CA SER A 140 -5.60 -1.90 10.03
C SER A 140 -5.31 -2.79 8.82
N LEU A 141 -4.94 -2.14 7.71
CA LEU A 141 -4.63 -2.82 6.47
C LEU A 141 -3.14 -2.62 6.15
N TYR A 142 -2.49 -3.67 5.66
CA TYR A 142 -1.09 -3.64 5.25
C TYR A 142 -0.92 -4.22 3.85
N HIS A 143 0.12 -3.77 3.17
CA HIS A 143 0.61 -4.27 1.90
C HIS A 143 1.93 -5.01 2.10
N GLN A 144 2.11 -6.15 1.43
CA GLN A 144 3.38 -6.86 1.46
C GLN A 144 4.42 -6.19 0.56
N ILE A 145 5.52 -5.73 1.14
CA ILE A 145 6.62 -5.08 0.40
C ILE A 145 7.83 -6.00 0.19
N SER A 146 7.96 -7.06 0.99
CA SER A 146 8.99 -8.09 0.87
C SER A 146 8.41 -9.46 1.28
N GLU A 147 9.18 -10.55 1.19
CA GLU A 147 8.69 -11.87 1.61
C GLU A 147 8.25 -11.91 3.09
N GLU A 148 8.88 -11.10 3.94
CA GLU A 148 8.64 -11.09 5.38
C GLU A 148 8.04 -9.77 5.90
N ASP A 149 8.07 -8.70 5.09
CA ASP A 149 7.71 -7.35 5.52
C ASP A 149 6.40 -6.85 4.93
N PHE A 150 5.68 -6.11 5.76
CA PHE A 150 4.41 -5.48 5.44
C PHE A 150 4.38 -4.04 5.91
N GLU A 151 3.89 -3.14 5.06
CA GLU A 151 3.73 -1.71 5.36
C GLU A 151 2.26 -1.31 5.48
N PRO A 152 1.91 -0.40 6.41
CA PRO A 152 0.53 0.02 6.60
C PRO A 152 0.02 0.80 5.38
N ILE A 153 -1.18 0.45 4.91
CA ILE A 153 -1.92 1.22 3.91
C ILE A 153 -2.70 2.35 4.59
N THR A 154 -2.68 3.54 4.00
CA THR A 154 -3.45 4.68 4.50
C THR A 154 -4.95 4.42 4.33
N LEU A 155 -5.72 4.58 5.42
CA LEU A 155 -7.18 4.46 5.41
C LEU A 155 -7.81 5.86 5.28
N THR A 156 -8.78 5.98 4.37
CA THR A 156 -9.59 7.20 4.15
C THR A 156 -11.05 6.83 4.21
N THR A 157 -11.84 7.56 4.98
CA THR A 157 -13.29 7.39 5.14
C THR A 157 -14.07 8.32 4.23
#